data_AF-A0A8J2MGQ7-F1
#
_entry.id   AF-A0A8J2MGQ7-F1
#
_cell.length_a   1.000
_cell.length_b   1.000
_cell.length_c   1.000
_cell.angle_alpha   90.00
_cell.angle_beta   90.00
_cell.angle_gamma   90.00
#
_symmetry.space_group_name_H-M   'P 1'
#
loop_
_entity.id
_entity.type
_entity.pdbx_description
1 polymer ?
#
loop_
_entity_poly.entity_id
_entity_poly.type
_entity_poly.pdbx_seq_one_letter_code
_entity_poly.pdbx_strand_id
1 'polypeptide(L)'
;MKSTVVFLLLAVSFIMLVSVTESSGDCSAEQFFRCFQDCKYKGHHGMCEYGSCSCISCYYRACKVKCAREGKIGQCQDDLCTCLG
;
A
#
# COMPACT_ATOMS: atom_id res chain seq x y z
N MET A 1 44.36 -3.89 -17.35
CA MET A 1 43.35 -4.77 -16.73
C MET A 1 42.62 -4.14 -15.53
N LYS A 2 42.55 -2.80 -15.38
CA LYS A 2 41.79 -2.13 -14.30
C LYS A 2 40.48 -1.48 -14.79
N SER A 3 40.38 -1.08 -16.07
CA SER A 3 39.15 -0.46 -16.59
C SER A 3 38.00 -1.44 -16.81
N THR A 4 38.28 -2.69 -17.19
CA THR A 4 37.23 -3.68 -17.50
C THR A 4 36.34 -4.02 -16.30
N VAL A 5 36.89 -3.95 -15.08
CA VAL A 5 36.15 -4.22 -13.84
C VAL A 5 35.14 -3.11 -13.54
N VAL A 6 35.47 -1.85 -13.87
CA VAL A 6 34.60 -0.70 -13.63
C VAL A 6 33.35 -0.75 -14.50
N PHE A 7 33.50 -1.12 -15.79
CA PHE A 7 32.36 -1.30 -16.70
C PHE A 7 31.44 -2.44 -16.27
N LEU A 8 31.99 -3.52 -15.71
CA LEU A 8 31.23 -4.68 -15.26
C LEU A 8 30.42 -4.37 -13.98
N LEU A 9 30.99 -3.59 -13.06
CA LEU A 9 30.28 -3.11 -11.87
C LEU A 9 29.13 -2.18 -12.22
N LEU A 10 29.32 -1.26 -13.17
CA LEU A 10 28.25 -0.36 -13.63
C LEU A 10 27.09 -1.14 -14.25
N ALA A 11 27.36 -2.18 -15.04
CA ALA A 11 26.33 -3.02 -15.63
C ALA A 11 25.53 -3.80 -14.57
N VAL A 12 26.19 -4.37 -13.56
CA VAL A 12 25.52 -5.09 -12.46
C VAL A 12 24.67 -4.14 -11.61
N SER A 13 25.15 -2.91 -11.35
CA SER A 13 24.35 -1.87 -10.68
C SER A 13 23.14 -1.44 -11.50
N PHE A 14 23.26 -1.39 -12.83
CA PHE A 14 22.14 -1.05 -13.72
C PHE A 14 21.09 -2.18 -13.78
N ILE A 15 21.51 -3.45 -13.82
CA ILE A 15 20.60 -4.61 -13.79
C ILE A 15 19.82 -4.65 -12.47
N MET A 16 20.46 -4.33 -11.33
CA MET A 16 19.78 -4.24 -10.02
C MET A 16 18.70 -3.15 -9.98
N LEU A 17 18.90 -2.00 -10.63
CA LEU A 17 17.90 -0.92 -10.69
C LEU A 17 16.63 -1.35 -11.42
N VAL A 18 16.75 -2.20 -12.45
CA VAL A 18 15.58 -2.70 -13.20
C VAL A 18 14.75 -3.67 -12.35
N SER A 19 15.39 -4.56 -11.58
CA SER A 19 14.67 -5.55 -10.75
C SER A 19 13.92 -4.96 -9.56
N VAL A 20 14.34 -3.80 -9.02
CA VAL A 20 13.57 -3.11 -7.94
C VAL A 20 12.29 -2.46 -8.47
N THR A 21 12.20 -2.27 -9.80
CA THR A 21 11.03 -1.66 -10.46
C THR A 21 9.97 -2.71 -10.84
N GLU A 22 10.30 -4.01 -10.83
CA GLU A 22 9.38 -5.10 -11.20
C GLU A 22 8.48 -5.58 -10.06
N SER A 23 8.65 -5.10 -8.83
CA SER A 23 7.76 -5.46 -7.70
C SER A 23 6.69 -4.42 -7.38
N SER A 24 6.58 -3.37 -8.21
CA SER A 24 5.60 -2.28 -8.01
C SER A 24 4.75 -1.98 -9.25
N GLY A 25 4.79 -2.86 -10.26
CA GLY A 25 4.10 -2.73 -11.54
C GLY A 25 2.60 -3.08 -11.54
N ASP A 26 1.92 -3.05 -10.40
CA ASP A 26 0.71 -3.86 -10.23
C ASP A 26 -0.62 -3.13 -10.33
N CYS A 27 -0.70 -1.81 -10.18
CA CYS A 27 -1.96 -1.09 -10.31
C CYS A 27 -1.80 0.27 -10.99
N SER A 28 -2.75 0.63 -11.85
CA SER A 28 -2.85 1.99 -12.36
C SER A 28 -3.12 2.98 -11.22
N ALA A 29 -2.76 4.24 -11.40
CA ALA A 29 -3.05 5.29 -10.42
C ALA A 29 -4.55 5.39 -10.09
N GLU A 30 -5.42 5.14 -11.08
CA GLU A 30 -6.86 5.09 -10.89
C GLU A 30 -7.29 3.90 -10.02
N GLN A 31 -6.74 2.71 -10.28
CA GLN A 31 -7.02 1.51 -9.49
C GLN A 31 -6.57 1.68 -8.04
N PHE A 32 -5.36 2.22 -7.83
CA PHE A 32 -4.84 2.54 -6.51
C PHE A 32 -5.77 3.53 -5.79
N PHE A 33 -6.21 4.58 -6.47
CA PHE A 33 -7.10 5.59 -5.88
C PHE A 33 -8.45 5.01 -5.47
N ARG A 34 -9.08 4.21 -6.34
CA ARG A 34 -10.34 3.52 -6.01
C ARG A 34 -10.16 2.58 -4.81
N CYS A 35 -9.11 1.78 -4.81
CA CYS A 35 -8.77 0.86 -3.73
C CYS A 35 -8.59 1.59 -2.39
N PHE A 36 -7.80 2.67 -2.41
CA PHE A 36 -7.58 3.51 -1.24
C PHE A 36 -8.89 4.10 -0.72
N GLN A 37 -9.77 4.60 -1.59
CA GLN A 37 -11.06 5.14 -1.15
C GLN A 37 -11.93 4.08 -0.50
N ASP A 38 -12.12 2.94 -1.16
CA ASP A 38 -12.99 1.86 -0.67
C ASP A 38 -12.54 1.33 0.69
N CYS A 39 -11.22 1.09 0.85
CA CYS A 39 -10.68 0.62 2.12
C CYS A 39 -10.74 1.70 3.21
N LYS A 40 -10.53 2.97 2.85
CA LYS A 40 -10.69 4.10 3.78
C LYS A 40 -12.13 4.23 4.28
N TYR A 41 -13.14 3.99 3.44
CA TYR A 41 -14.54 3.97 3.90
C TYR A 41 -14.80 2.89 4.94
N LYS A 42 -14.08 1.77 4.86
CA LYS A 42 -14.17 0.67 5.84
C LYS A 42 -13.33 0.89 7.09
N GLY A 43 -12.46 1.91 7.11
CA GLY A 43 -11.53 2.19 8.21
C GLY A 43 -10.20 1.45 8.11
N HIS A 44 -9.79 1.04 6.91
CA HIS A 44 -8.65 0.19 6.63
C HIS A 44 -7.65 0.83 5.67
N HIS A 45 -6.44 0.29 5.60
CA HIS A 45 -5.46 0.65 4.57
C HIS A 45 -5.81 -0.09 3.27
N GLY A 46 -5.75 0.61 2.13
CA GLY A 46 -5.86 -0.01 0.82
C GLY A 46 -4.48 -0.43 0.32
N MET A 47 -4.36 -1.69 -0.09
CA MET A 47 -3.16 -2.26 -0.71
C MET A 47 -3.55 -2.75 -2.09
N CYS A 48 -2.74 -2.41 -3.10
CA CYS A 48 -2.99 -2.80 -4.48
C CYS A 48 -1.78 -3.61 -4.96
N GLU A 49 -2.01 -4.89 -5.23
CA GLU A 49 -1.00 -5.86 -5.67
C GLU A 49 -1.60 -6.73 -6.77
N TYR A 50 -0.83 -7.02 -7.81
CA TYR A 50 -1.16 -7.76 -9.03
C TYR A 50 -2.53 -7.39 -9.65
N GLY A 51 -2.86 -6.10 -9.71
CA GLY A 51 -4.13 -5.60 -10.24
C GLY A 51 -5.34 -5.81 -9.33
N SER A 52 -5.12 -6.34 -8.12
CA SER A 52 -6.13 -6.63 -7.12
C SER A 52 -6.06 -5.65 -5.96
N CYS A 53 -7.22 -5.24 -5.44
CA CYS A 53 -7.33 -4.40 -4.27
C CYS A 53 -7.64 -5.23 -3.02
N SER A 54 -6.84 -5.06 -1.97
CA SER A 54 -7.05 -5.65 -0.66
C SER A 54 -7.10 -4.57 0.42
N CYS A 55 -8.10 -4.66 1.31
CA CYS A 55 -8.14 -3.82 2.51
C CYS A 55 -7.42 -4.54 3.64
N ILE A 56 -6.23 -4.04 3.96
CA ILE A 56 -5.37 -4.60 5.01
C ILE A 56 -5.55 -3.78 6.30
N SER A 57 -4.86 -4.20 7.38
CA SER A 57 -4.67 -3.54 8.69
C SER A 57 -5.48 -2.26 8.96
N CYS A 58 -6.12 -2.17 10.12
CA CYS A 58 -6.90 -1.01 10.50
C CYS A 58 -6.14 0.32 10.33
N TYR A 59 -6.73 1.25 9.59
CA TYR A 59 -6.22 2.61 9.45
C TYR A 59 -6.92 3.50 10.47
N TYR A 60 -6.29 3.71 11.62
CA TYR A 60 -6.87 4.40 12.78
C TYR A 60 -7.60 5.71 12.45
N ARG A 61 -7.01 6.55 11.59
CA ARG A 61 -7.64 7.82 11.17
C ARG A 61 -8.92 7.60 10.36
N ALA A 62 -8.91 6.63 9.45
CA ALA A 62 -10.09 6.28 8.67
C ALA A 62 -11.17 5.61 9.53
N CYS A 63 -10.76 4.74 10.46
CA CYS A 63 -11.66 4.08 11.39
C CYS A 63 -12.43 5.08 12.26
N LYS A 64 -11.74 6.10 12.80
CA LYS A 64 -12.38 7.20 13.52
C LYS A 64 -13.42 7.92 12.67
N VAL A 65 -13.09 8.25 11.42
CA VAL A 65 -14.03 8.95 10.52
C VAL A 65 -15.24 8.09 10.19
N LYS A 66 -15.05 6.80 9.92
CA LYS A 66 -16.15 5.84 9.71
C LYS A 66 -17.08 5.81 10.93
N CYS A 67 -16.54 5.53 12.12
CA CYS A 67 -17.37 5.37 13.33
C CYS A 67 -18.00 6.69 13.81
N ALA A 68 -17.34 7.83 13.62
CA ALA A 68 -17.93 9.14 13.93
C ALA A 68 -19.18 9.43 13.09
N ARG A 69 -19.26 8.94 11.84
CA ARG A 69 -20.49 9.03 11.03
C ARG A 69 -21.64 8.19 11.58
N GLU A 70 -21.33 7.17 12.38
CA GLU A 70 -22.31 6.36 13.12
C GLU A 70 -22.60 6.90 14.53
N GLY A 71 -22.00 8.03 14.94
CA GLY A 71 -22.11 8.56 16.30
C GLY A 71 -21.36 7.74 17.36
N LYS A 72 -20.36 6.95 16.94
CA LYS A 72 -19.61 6.00 17.77
C LYS A 72 -18.13 6.34 17.87
N ILE A 73 -17.45 5.73 18.83
CA ILE A 73 -15.98 5.84 18.97
C ILE A 73 -15.33 4.74 18.13
N GLY A 74 -14.49 5.13 17.18
CA GLY A 74 -13.73 4.19 16.35
C GLY A 74 -12.44 3.73 17.02
N GLN A 75 -12.25 2.41 17.08
CA GLN A 75 -11.07 1.77 17.64
C GLN A 75 -10.56 0.69 16.69
N CYS A 76 -9.24 0.62 16.51
CA CYS A 76 -8.59 -0.51 15.86
C CYS A 76 -8.32 -1.59 16.90
N GLN A 77 -8.82 -2.80 16.67
CA GLN A 77 -8.60 -3.98 17.51
C GLN A 77 -8.33 -5.17 16.61
N ASP A 78 -7.21 -5.87 16.82
CA ASP A 78 -6.81 -7.04 16.04
C ASP A 78 -6.88 -6.80 14.51
N ASP A 79 -6.33 -5.67 14.05
CA ASP A 79 -6.38 -5.19 12.66
C ASP A 79 -7.78 -4.88 12.08
N LEU A 80 -8.84 -4.99 12.89
CA LEU A 80 -10.21 -4.65 12.54
C LEU A 80 -10.60 -3.26 13.06
N CYS A 81 -11.39 -2.53 12.26
CA CYS A 81 -12.01 -1.30 12.71
C CYS A 81 -13.36 -1.59 13.40
N THR A 82 -13.42 -1.37 14.71
CA THR A 82 -14.61 -1.55 15.56
C THR A 82 -15.19 -0.20 15.95
N CYS A 83 -16.52 -0.06 15.88
CA CYS A 83 -17.23 1.13 16.34
C CYS A 83 -17.95 0.83 17.66
N LEU A 84 -17.47 1.43 18.74
CA LEU A 84 -18.00 1.26 20.10
C LEU A 84 -19.05 2.34 20.41
N GLY A 85 -20.17 1.94 21.01
CA GLY A 85 -21.30 2.80 21.37
C GLY A 85 -21.63 2.72 22.85
#